data_AF-A0A8T1XS97-F1
#
_entry.id   AF-A0A8T1XS97-F1
#
_cell.length_a   1.000
_cell.length_b   1.000
_cell.length_c   1.000
_cell.angle_alpha   90.00
_cell.angle_beta   90.00
_cell.angle_gamma   90.00
#
_symmetry.space_group_name_H-M   'P 1'
#
loop_
_entity.id
_entity.type
_entity.pdbx_description
1 polymer ?
#
loop_
_entity_poly.entity_id
_entity_poly.type
_entity_poly.pdbx_seq_one_letter_code
_entity_poly.pdbx_strand_id
1 'polypeptide(L)'
;MFLRRLTRLCHGKPVLIRSSLRLLSNSCSSSLLQTPPCSIICAHPCGKDLGKLVIINATEDCCTYLEKKVPLELMKEMGTIGSSHGWVATLKDDGIVCLQDDLNPVASDSYPKRIPLPPLVTLPHCQTQIVTNIAMSSSSPEEEDCVVAIKFLGAQLSFCRPAQSNSEWTNIRIQNPCFFSSPVMFSKKDDTFHIPGSGGHLIGSWDLRTDNHNPKIQRLRFKNLPKMSKTKEELLDSCFKSEHLVESRTTDETFLVKWYREACWRGMTKLKTKALMVF
;
A
#
# COMPACT_ATOMS: atom_id res chain seq x y z
N MET A 1 -36.87 -15.71 -9.61
CA MET A 1 -37.58 -14.46 -9.93
C MET A 1 -37.68 -13.61 -8.67
N PHE A 2 -36.76 -12.68 -8.45
CA PHE A 2 -36.94 -11.52 -7.56
C PHE A 2 -35.92 -10.45 -7.97
N LEU A 3 -36.33 -9.64 -8.96
CA LEU A 3 -35.79 -8.32 -9.23
C LEU A 3 -36.43 -7.34 -8.26
N ARG A 4 -35.61 -6.47 -7.63
CA ARG A 4 -35.90 -5.09 -7.17
C ARG A 4 -34.74 -4.71 -6.23
N ARG A 5 -34.13 -3.53 -6.24
CA ARG A 5 -34.26 -2.28 -7.01
C ARG A 5 -33.12 -1.40 -6.48
N LEU A 6 -31.94 -1.40 -7.11
CA LEU A 6 -30.87 -0.46 -6.73
C LEU A 6 -31.10 0.86 -7.46
N THR A 7 -31.88 1.75 -6.84
CA THR A 7 -32.04 3.12 -7.29
C THR A 7 -30.87 3.98 -6.84
N ARG A 8 -30.23 4.60 -7.84
CA ARG A 8 -29.57 5.93 -7.84
C ARG A 8 -28.49 6.17 -6.78
N LEU A 9 -27.24 5.89 -7.15
CA LEU A 9 -26.05 6.53 -6.58
C LEU A 9 -25.35 7.37 -7.67
N CYS A 10 -25.39 8.69 -7.43
CA CYS A 10 -24.57 9.79 -7.90
C CYS A 10 -23.90 9.69 -9.29
N HIS A 11 -24.32 10.58 -10.19
CA HIS A 11 -23.73 10.78 -11.52
C HIS A 11 -22.39 11.54 -11.40
N GLY A 12 -21.32 10.83 -11.06
CA GLY A 12 -19.96 11.29 -11.34
C GLY A 12 -19.64 11.08 -12.82
N LYS A 13 -19.06 12.09 -13.50
CA LYS A 13 -18.56 11.93 -14.87
C LYS A 13 -17.49 10.82 -14.89
N PRO A 14 -17.61 9.80 -15.76
CA PRO A 14 -16.67 8.69 -15.80
C PRO A 14 -15.31 9.14 -16.32
N VAL A 15 -14.24 8.81 -15.61
CA VAL A 15 -12.86 8.98 -16.11
C VAL A 15 -12.47 7.77 -16.95
N LEU A 16 -11.87 8.06 -18.10
CA LEU A 16 -11.49 7.07 -19.11
C LEU A 16 -10.08 6.57 -18.83
N ILE A 17 -9.91 5.26 -18.79
CA ILE A 17 -8.62 4.63 -18.53
C ILE A 17 -8.22 3.76 -19.73
N ARG A 18 -6.96 3.85 -20.15
CA ARG A 18 -6.40 3.17 -21.33
C ARG A 18 -5.58 1.95 -20.91
N SER A 19 -6.08 0.75 -21.19
CA SER A 19 -5.38 -0.49 -20.85
C SER A 19 -4.11 -0.73 -21.67
N SER A 20 -3.06 -1.23 -21.02
CA SER A 20 -1.91 -1.88 -21.67
C SER A 20 -1.54 -3.19 -20.96
N LEU A 21 -1.32 -4.26 -21.74
CA LEU A 21 -0.70 -5.50 -21.26
C LEU A 21 0.81 -5.34 -21.43
N ARG A 22 1.53 -5.03 -20.35
CA ARG A 22 3.00 -5.05 -20.39
C ARG A 22 3.51 -6.41 -19.94
N LEU A 23 4.03 -7.19 -20.89
CA LEU A 23 5.08 -8.16 -20.59
C LEU A 23 6.34 -7.35 -20.30
N LEU A 24 7.04 -7.69 -19.22
CA LEU A 24 8.24 -7.02 -18.71
C LEU A 24 9.08 -6.41 -19.83
N SER A 25 9.07 -5.08 -19.94
CA SER A 25 9.88 -4.32 -20.87
C SER A 25 10.77 -3.39 -20.06
N ASN A 26 12.09 -3.61 -20.14
CA ASN A 26 13.10 -2.71 -19.62
C ASN A 26 13.03 -1.39 -20.38
N SER A 27 12.45 -0.37 -19.77
CA SER A 27 12.62 1.00 -20.23
C SER A 27 12.47 1.94 -19.03
N CYS A 28 13.61 2.26 -18.41
CA CYS A 28 13.71 3.34 -17.45
C CYS A 28 14.25 4.58 -18.18
N SER A 29 13.53 5.69 -18.11
CA SER A 29 14.00 7.00 -18.56
C SER A 29 14.85 7.62 -17.46
N SER A 30 16.01 8.15 -17.84
CA SER A 30 17.01 8.74 -16.95
C SER A 30 16.70 10.21 -16.67
N SER A 31 16.28 10.56 -15.46
CA SER A 31 16.70 11.81 -14.79
C SER A 31 16.22 11.87 -13.33
N LEU A 32 17.06 12.49 -12.51
CA LEU A 32 17.06 12.67 -11.05
C LEU A 32 17.79 11.55 -10.28
N LEU A 33 18.83 11.95 -9.52
CA LEU A 33 19.53 11.17 -8.50
C LEU A 33 18.54 10.73 -7.41
N GLN A 34 17.67 9.78 -7.73
CA GLN A 34 16.93 9.01 -6.75
C GLN A 34 17.75 7.76 -6.49
N THR A 35 17.96 7.42 -5.21
CA THR A 35 18.45 6.08 -4.87
C THR A 35 17.53 5.08 -5.56
N PRO A 36 18.05 4.17 -6.40
CA PRO A 36 17.21 3.21 -7.10
C PRO A 36 16.36 2.47 -6.07
N PRO A 37 15.06 2.20 -6.37
CA PRO A 37 14.21 1.45 -5.47
C PRO A 37 14.92 0.15 -5.09
N CYS A 38 14.96 -0.17 -3.80
CA CYS A 38 15.56 -1.41 -3.31
C CYS A 38 14.52 -2.22 -2.55
N SER A 39 14.70 -3.55 -2.56
CA SER A 39 13.92 -4.47 -1.74
C SER A 39 14.82 -5.06 -0.67
N ILE A 40 14.31 -5.08 0.57
CA ILE A 40 14.96 -5.76 1.68
C ILE A 40 14.73 -7.27 1.51
N ILE A 41 15.81 -8.04 1.46
CA ILE A 41 15.75 -9.49 1.27
C ILE A 41 15.74 -10.22 2.61
N CYS A 42 16.69 -9.86 3.48
CA CYS A 42 16.84 -10.42 4.82
C CYS A 42 17.80 -9.56 5.65
N ALA A 43 18.02 -9.97 6.90
CA ALA A 43 19.13 -9.51 7.72
C ALA A 43 20.03 -10.69 8.09
N HIS A 44 21.31 -10.63 7.76
CA HIS A 44 22.30 -11.65 8.11
C HIS A 44 22.67 -11.52 9.59
N PRO A 45 22.43 -12.53 10.45
CA PRO A 45 22.62 -12.39 11.90
C PRO A 45 24.03 -11.91 12.27
N CYS A 46 24.10 -10.92 13.15
CA CYS A 46 25.36 -10.41 13.71
C CYS A 46 25.18 -10.01 15.18
N GLY A 47 25.74 -10.80 16.09
CA GLY A 47 25.55 -10.58 17.53
C GLY A 47 24.17 -11.02 18.02
N LYS A 48 23.77 -10.54 19.21
CA LYS A 48 22.50 -10.91 19.84
C LYS A 48 21.37 -10.01 19.32
N ASP A 49 20.33 -10.61 18.76
CA ASP A 49 19.08 -9.97 18.29
C ASP A 49 19.23 -8.93 17.15
N LEU A 50 20.42 -8.81 16.55
CA LEU A 50 20.72 -7.90 15.44
C LEU A 50 21.17 -8.66 14.19
N GLY A 51 20.96 -8.05 13.02
CA GLY A 51 21.47 -8.56 11.74
C GLY A 51 21.89 -7.44 10.80
N LYS A 52 22.83 -7.73 9.90
CA LYS A 52 23.27 -6.85 8.81
C LYS A 52 22.29 -6.90 7.65
N LEU A 53 21.81 -5.76 7.18
CA LEU A 53 20.79 -5.70 6.14
C LEU A 53 21.32 -6.20 4.79
N VAL A 54 20.52 -7.00 4.09
CA VAL A 54 20.78 -7.44 2.71
C VAL A 54 19.68 -6.93 1.82
N ILE A 55 20.05 -6.20 0.78
CA ILE A 55 19.12 -5.59 -0.18
C ILE A 55 19.38 -6.07 -1.60
N ILE A 56 18.39 -5.88 -2.47
CA ILE A 56 18.56 -5.94 -3.92
C ILE A 56 18.07 -4.61 -4.51
N ASN A 57 18.92 -3.94 -5.29
CA ASN A 57 18.51 -2.74 -6.02
C ASN A 57 17.71 -3.17 -7.25
N ALA A 58 16.67 -2.42 -7.62
CA ALA A 58 15.84 -2.73 -8.79
C ALA A 58 16.61 -2.69 -10.12
N THR A 59 17.80 -2.09 -10.12
CA THR A 59 18.70 -1.98 -11.27
C THR A 59 19.81 -3.04 -11.28
N GLU A 60 19.88 -3.90 -10.27
CA GLU A 60 20.97 -4.87 -10.08
C GLU A 60 20.43 -6.29 -9.91
N ASP A 61 21.16 -7.27 -10.44
CA ASP A 61 20.81 -8.69 -10.32
C ASP A 61 21.45 -9.37 -9.10
N CYS A 62 22.28 -8.63 -8.35
CA CYS A 62 23.04 -9.14 -7.20
C CYS A 62 22.57 -8.50 -5.88
N CYS A 63 22.66 -9.28 -4.80
CA CYS A 63 22.38 -8.76 -3.46
C CYS A 63 23.55 -7.90 -2.96
N THR A 64 23.23 -6.77 -2.35
CA THR A 64 24.17 -5.89 -1.65
C THR A 64 24.10 -6.16 -0.15
N TYR A 65 25.26 -6.40 0.46
CA TYR A 65 25.39 -6.55 1.91
C TYR A 65 25.75 -5.21 2.53
N LEU A 66 24.93 -4.73 3.44
CA LEU A 66 25.13 -3.45 4.12
C LEU A 66 25.70 -3.68 5.52
N GLU A 67 26.53 -2.77 5.99
CA GLU A 67 27.00 -2.76 7.39
C GLU A 67 25.91 -2.32 8.39
N LYS A 68 24.82 -1.74 7.87
CA LYS A 68 23.65 -1.34 8.64
C LYS A 68 23.10 -2.50 9.46
N LYS A 69 23.10 -2.33 10.78
CA LYS A 69 22.57 -3.29 11.74
C LYS A 69 21.11 -2.98 12.04
N VAL A 70 20.26 -3.99 11.97
CA VAL A 70 18.81 -3.88 12.21
C VAL A 70 18.35 -4.93 13.22
N PRO A 71 17.29 -4.66 14.00
CA PRO A 71 16.69 -5.66 14.87
C PRO A 71 16.14 -6.85 14.05
N LEU A 72 16.52 -8.08 14.42
CA LEU A 72 16.06 -9.30 13.75
C LEU A 72 14.54 -9.53 13.90
N GLU A 73 13.92 -8.93 14.92
CA GLU A 73 12.47 -8.97 15.10
C GLU A 73 11.69 -8.38 13.92
N LEU A 74 12.24 -7.35 13.26
CA LEU A 74 11.62 -6.71 12.10
C LEU A 74 11.59 -7.63 10.87
N MET A 75 12.44 -8.66 10.84
CA MET A 75 12.50 -9.64 9.75
C MET A 75 11.53 -10.81 9.94
N LYS A 76 10.84 -10.90 11.08
CA LYS A 76 9.83 -11.94 11.33
C LYS A 76 8.57 -11.66 10.51
N GLU A 77 7.79 -12.70 10.21
CA GLU A 77 6.58 -12.59 9.37
C GLU A 77 5.55 -11.58 9.93
N MET A 78 5.48 -11.41 11.25
CA MET A 78 4.64 -10.40 11.92
C MET A 78 5.43 -9.19 12.46
N GLY A 79 6.69 -9.03 12.03
CA GLY A 79 7.57 -7.96 12.52
C GLY A 79 7.17 -6.57 12.02
N THR A 80 6.43 -6.47 10.91
CA THR A 80 5.97 -5.21 10.32
C THR A 80 4.53 -5.33 9.81
N ILE A 81 3.79 -4.22 9.81
CA ILE A 81 2.42 -4.13 9.29
C ILE A 81 2.33 -3.36 7.96
N GLY A 82 3.44 -2.80 7.50
CA GLY A 82 3.55 -2.09 6.23
C GLY A 82 4.72 -1.13 6.21
N SER A 83 4.92 -0.48 5.06
CA SER A 83 5.96 0.52 4.86
C SER A 83 5.48 1.66 3.96
N SER A 84 6.03 2.85 4.15
CA SER A 84 5.78 4.01 3.30
C SER A 84 6.94 5.00 3.41
N HIS A 85 7.38 5.55 2.28
CA HIS A 85 8.45 6.55 2.23
C HIS A 85 9.75 6.20 2.99
N GLY A 86 10.16 4.93 2.98
CA GLY A 86 11.37 4.47 3.68
C GLY A 86 11.16 4.20 5.17
N TRP A 87 9.99 4.51 5.71
CA TRP A 87 9.58 4.11 7.05
C TRP A 87 8.88 2.77 7.03
N VAL A 88 9.09 1.97 8.07
CA VAL A 88 8.33 0.75 8.35
C VAL A 88 7.47 0.95 9.59
N ALA A 89 6.27 0.41 9.56
CA ALA A 89 5.37 0.41 10.71
C ALA A 89 5.38 -0.95 11.39
N THR A 90 5.47 -0.94 12.71
CA THR A 90 5.27 -2.12 13.56
C THR A 90 4.04 -1.91 14.43
N LEU A 91 3.37 -3.00 14.80
CA LEU A 91 2.26 -3.00 15.74
C LEU A 91 2.65 -3.89 16.93
N LYS A 92 2.72 -3.30 18.11
CA LYS A 92 3.02 -4.01 19.35
C LYS A 92 1.75 -4.57 19.99
N ASP A 93 1.92 -5.49 20.94
CA ASP A 93 0.82 -6.13 21.67
C ASP A 93 -0.04 -5.15 22.48
N ASP A 94 0.52 -4.00 22.84
CA ASP A 94 -0.17 -2.89 23.51
C ASP A 94 -1.07 -2.06 22.56
N GLY A 95 -1.14 -2.43 21.27
CA GLY A 95 -1.92 -1.73 20.25
C GLY A 95 -1.27 -0.43 19.76
N ILE A 96 -0.01 -0.18 20.12
CA ILE A 96 0.74 1.00 19.70
C ILE A 96 1.45 0.71 18.38
N VAL A 97 1.16 1.55 17.38
CA VAL A 97 1.89 1.55 16.12
C VAL A 97 3.16 2.38 16.28
N CYS A 98 4.29 1.89 15.77
CA CYS A 98 5.54 2.64 15.76
C CYS A 98 6.09 2.74 14.33
N LEU A 99 6.33 3.97 13.87
CA LEU A 99 7.07 4.22 12.64
C LEU A 99 8.56 4.18 12.94
N GLN A 100 9.31 3.42 12.16
CA GLN A 100 10.73 3.20 12.35
C GLN A 100 11.45 3.34 11.01
N ASP A 101 12.63 3.98 11.00
CA ASP A 101 13.50 4.06 9.82
C ASP A 101 14.63 3.02 9.85
N ASP A 102 14.61 2.09 10.82
CA ASP A 102 15.60 1.04 11.01
C ASP A 102 15.92 0.25 9.72
N LEU A 103 14.92 0.03 8.85
CA LEU A 103 15.11 -0.72 7.59
C LEU A 103 15.47 0.15 6.39
N ASN A 104 15.62 1.46 6.56
CA ASN A 104 16.03 2.36 5.50
C ASN A 104 17.57 2.30 5.30
N PRO A 105 18.07 1.85 4.13
CA PRO A 105 19.51 1.73 3.88
C PRO A 105 20.31 3.03 4.03
N VAL A 106 19.66 4.19 3.87
CA VAL A 106 20.31 5.51 3.95
C VAL A 106 20.10 6.22 5.28
N ALA A 107 19.31 5.66 6.20
CA ALA A 107 19.08 6.23 7.53
C ALA A 107 20.27 5.97 8.46
N SER A 108 20.37 6.77 9.53
CA SER A 108 21.44 6.64 10.54
C SER A 108 21.44 5.25 11.18
N ASP A 109 22.63 4.66 11.33
CA ASP A 109 22.81 3.41 12.08
C ASP A 109 22.91 3.66 13.58
N SER A 110 23.50 4.80 13.97
CA SER A 110 23.75 5.14 15.38
C SER A 110 22.52 5.72 16.06
N TYR A 111 21.62 6.35 15.29
CA TYR A 111 20.45 7.05 15.81
C TYR A 111 19.21 6.75 14.97
N PRO A 112 18.71 5.50 14.99
CA PRO A 112 17.46 5.16 14.30
C PRO A 112 16.31 5.94 14.91
N LYS A 113 15.43 6.46 14.06
CA LYS A 113 14.25 7.23 14.46
C LYS A 113 13.07 6.30 14.66
N ARG A 114 12.38 6.47 15.79
CA ARG A 114 11.20 5.69 16.15
C ARG A 114 10.13 6.61 16.70
N ILE A 115 9.01 6.68 16.00
CA ILE A 115 7.89 7.58 16.33
C ILE A 115 6.71 6.70 16.76
N PRO A 116 6.39 6.63 18.06
CA PRO A 116 5.17 5.98 18.51
C PRO A 116 3.96 6.83 18.10
N LEU A 117 2.95 6.18 17.55
CA LEU A 117 1.65 6.77 17.29
C LEU A 117 0.71 6.52 18.47
N PRO A 118 -0.43 7.21 18.56
CA PRO A 118 -1.42 6.94 19.61
C PRO A 118 -1.88 5.47 19.58
N PRO A 119 -2.38 4.90 20.70
CA PRO A 119 -2.97 3.57 20.70
C PRO A 119 -4.14 3.47 19.71
N LEU A 120 -4.22 2.39 18.94
CA LEU A 120 -5.31 2.18 17.97
C LEU A 120 -6.67 2.07 18.67
N VAL A 121 -7.69 2.70 18.07
CA VAL A 121 -9.07 2.63 18.55
C VAL A 121 -9.92 1.87 17.53
N THR A 122 -10.46 0.72 17.91
CA THR A 122 -11.34 -0.07 17.04
C THR A 122 -12.77 0.48 17.07
N LEU A 123 -13.32 0.81 15.90
CA LEU A 123 -14.72 1.23 15.78
C LEU A 123 -15.69 0.04 15.98
N PRO A 124 -16.95 0.27 16.41
CA PRO A 124 -17.95 -0.78 16.49
C PRO A 124 -18.10 -1.56 15.17
N HIS A 125 -18.12 -2.89 15.27
CA HIS A 125 -18.18 -3.81 14.13
C HIS A 125 -16.99 -3.73 13.14
N CYS A 126 -15.85 -3.21 13.59
CA CYS A 126 -14.59 -3.18 12.85
C CYS A 126 -13.51 -4.01 13.56
N GLN A 127 -12.32 -4.08 12.98
CA GLN A 127 -11.14 -4.73 13.56
C GLN A 127 -9.87 -3.96 13.18
N THR A 128 -8.85 -3.97 14.04
CA THR A 128 -7.57 -3.27 13.85
C THR A 128 -6.35 -4.19 13.93
N GLN A 129 -6.55 -5.50 13.93
CA GLN A 129 -5.51 -6.53 14.08
C GLN A 129 -4.87 -6.92 12.74
N ILE A 130 -5.66 -6.93 11.66
CA ILE A 130 -5.20 -7.27 10.31
C ILE A 130 -5.12 -5.98 9.50
N VAL A 131 -3.89 -5.52 9.26
CA VAL A 131 -3.57 -4.33 8.45
C VAL A 131 -3.38 -4.75 6.99
N THR A 132 -3.99 -4.02 6.05
CA THR A 132 -3.73 -4.23 4.61
C THR A 132 -2.45 -3.52 4.18
N ASN A 133 -2.28 -2.26 4.61
CA ASN A 133 -1.07 -1.48 4.44
C ASN A 133 -1.15 -0.16 5.23
N ILE A 134 -0.04 0.59 5.17
CA ILE A 134 0.04 2.00 5.56
C ILE A 134 0.35 2.87 4.33
N ALA A 135 -0.04 4.15 4.39
CA ALA A 135 0.35 5.17 3.42
C ALA A 135 0.63 6.49 4.14
N MET A 136 1.68 7.19 3.74
CA MET A 136 2.06 8.49 4.30
C MET A 136 1.93 9.57 3.22
N SER A 137 1.58 10.79 3.63
CA SER A 137 1.52 11.94 2.70
C SER A 137 2.89 12.52 2.37
N SER A 138 3.86 12.36 3.28
CA SER A 138 5.24 12.85 3.16
C SER A 138 6.24 11.79 3.63
N SER A 139 7.50 11.95 3.27
CA SER A 139 8.62 11.18 3.83
C SER A 139 9.09 11.65 5.21
N SER A 140 8.55 12.78 5.67
CA SER A 140 8.92 13.43 6.93
C SER A 140 7.75 13.34 7.93
N PRO A 141 7.55 12.21 8.64
CA PRO A 141 6.50 12.09 9.66
C PRO A 141 6.65 13.07 10.84
N GLU A 142 7.81 13.71 10.96
CA GLU A 142 8.13 14.72 11.96
C GLU A 142 7.58 16.11 11.61
N GLU A 143 7.08 16.32 10.39
CA GLU A 143 6.41 17.56 9.98
C GLU A 143 4.93 17.54 10.37
N GLU A 144 4.39 18.67 10.84
CA GLU A 144 3.03 18.78 11.39
C GLU A 144 1.92 18.44 10.38
N ASP A 145 2.17 18.64 9.09
CA ASP A 145 1.23 18.38 8.00
C ASP A 145 1.30 16.94 7.48
N CYS A 146 2.29 16.15 7.91
CA CYS A 146 2.41 14.76 7.51
C CYS A 146 1.29 13.92 8.13
N VAL A 147 0.57 13.20 7.27
CA VAL A 147 -0.53 12.31 7.64
C VAL A 147 -0.13 10.88 7.36
N VAL A 148 -0.37 10.02 8.34
CA VAL A 148 -0.27 8.57 8.24
C VAL A 148 -1.67 7.99 8.16
N ALA A 149 -1.94 7.23 7.11
CA ALA A 149 -3.14 6.43 6.96
C ALA A 149 -2.83 4.95 7.20
N ILE A 150 -3.63 4.29 8.03
CA ILE A 150 -3.60 2.84 8.23
C ILE A 150 -4.92 2.26 7.74
N LYS A 151 -4.82 1.33 6.78
CA LYS A 151 -5.97 0.59 6.28
C LYS A 151 -5.98 -0.81 6.88
N PHE A 152 -7.13 -1.18 7.42
CA PHE A 152 -7.36 -2.51 8.00
C PHE A 152 -8.20 -3.38 7.07
N LEU A 153 -8.09 -4.69 7.18
CA LEU A 153 -9.01 -5.59 6.50
C LEU A 153 -10.43 -5.39 7.04
N GLY A 154 -11.35 -4.91 6.22
CA GLY A 154 -12.71 -4.54 6.64
C GLY A 154 -13.00 -3.05 6.54
N ALA A 155 -13.92 -2.59 7.37
CA ALA A 155 -14.57 -1.29 7.22
C ALA A 155 -13.81 -0.11 7.84
N GLN A 156 -12.61 -0.28 8.41
CA GLN A 156 -11.92 0.81 9.10
C GLN A 156 -10.72 1.33 8.31
N LEU A 157 -10.62 2.67 8.27
CA LEU A 157 -9.48 3.45 7.81
C LEU A 157 -9.19 4.49 8.89
N SER A 158 -7.93 4.60 9.31
CA SER A 158 -7.55 5.49 10.42
C SER A 158 -6.43 6.41 10.01
N PHE A 159 -6.52 7.68 10.42
CA PHE A 159 -5.54 8.71 10.10
C PHE A 159 -4.94 9.31 11.37
N CYS A 160 -3.66 9.64 11.32
CA CYS A 160 -2.92 10.26 12.41
C CYS A 160 -1.92 11.28 11.84
N ARG A 161 -1.65 12.36 12.58
CA ARG A 161 -0.57 13.32 12.30
C ARG A 161 0.53 13.14 13.34
N PRO A 162 1.64 12.44 13.04
CA PRO A 162 2.56 11.99 14.09
C PRO A 162 3.21 13.14 14.87
N ALA A 163 3.52 14.25 14.21
CA ALA A 163 4.17 15.40 14.81
C ALA A 163 3.23 16.36 15.56
N GLN A 164 1.91 16.19 15.42
CA GLN A 164 0.96 17.07 16.08
C GLN A 164 0.94 16.81 17.60
N SER A 165 0.97 17.88 18.40
CA SER A 165 0.80 17.79 19.85
C SER A 165 -0.54 17.15 20.21
N ASN A 166 -0.53 16.16 21.11
CA ASN A 166 -1.71 15.34 21.45
C ASN A 166 -2.37 14.71 20.22
N SER A 167 -1.56 14.16 19.32
CA SER A 167 -2.07 13.44 18.15
C SER A 167 -3.09 12.38 18.54
N GLU A 168 -4.18 12.29 17.78
CA GLU A 168 -5.25 11.32 17.96
C GLU A 168 -5.61 10.66 16.63
N TRP A 169 -6.23 9.48 16.70
CA TRP A 169 -6.73 8.80 15.52
C TRP A 169 -8.04 9.40 15.05
N THR A 170 -8.06 9.88 13.81
CA THR A 170 -9.30 10.11 13.07
C THR A 170 -9.73 8.78 12.43
N ASN A 171 -10.70 8.11 13.05
CA ASN A 171 -11.18 6.80 12.61
C ASN A 171 -12.42 6.95 11.71
N ILE A 172 -12.36 6.40 10.50
CA ILE A 172 -13.44 6.45 9.52
C ILE A 172 -13.97 5.04 9.27
N ARG A 173 -15.30 4.88 9.37
CA ARG A 173 -16.01 3.67 8.95
C ARG A 173 -16.40 3.77 7.48
N ILE A 174 -15.70 3.01 6.65
CA ILE A 174 -16.01 2.79 5.24
C ILE A 174 -17.34 2.05 5.12
N GLN A 175 -18.29 2.64 4.40
CA GLN A 175 -19.61 2.06 4.19
C GLN A 175 -19.64 1.05 3.04
N ASN A 176 -18.87 1.30 1.96
CA ASN A 176 -18.90 0.45 0.77
C ASN A 176 -17.95 -0.75 0.93
N PRO A 177 -18.46 -2.00 0.95
CA PRO A 177 -17.64 -3.20 1.14
C PRO A 177 -16.57 -3.42 0.07
N CYS A 178 -16.70 -2.80 -1.11
CA CYS A 178 -15.70 -2.98 -2.17
C CYS A 178 -14.30 -2.50 -1.76
N PHE A 179 -14.17 -1.66 -0.74
CA PHE A 179 -12.87 -1.15 -0.27
C PHE A 179 -12.31 -1.94 0.92
N PHE A 180 -12.98 -3.00 1.39
CA PHE A 180 -12.61 -3.65 2.65
C PHE A 180 -11.24 -4.33 2.61
N SER A 181 -10.87 -4.94 1.48
CA SER A 181 -9.60 -5.65 1.32
C SER A 181 -8.52 -4.86 0.57
N SER A 182 -8.85 -3.67 0.08
CA SER A 182 -7.96 -2.92 -0.81
C SER A 182 -7.01 -2.00 -0.03
N PRO A 183 -5.76 -1.85 -0.50
CA PRO A 183 -4.80 -0.96 0.14
C PRO A 183 -5.12 0.52 -0.09
N VAL A 184 -4.71 1.36 0.85
CA VAL A 184 -4.75 2.82 0.72
C VAL A 184 -3.48 3.36 0.07
N MET A 185 -3.59 4.40 -0.75
CA MET A 185 -2.46 5.09 -1.37
C MET A 185 -2.65 6.59 -1.19
N PHE A 186 -1.59 7.33 -0.91
CA PHE A 186 -1.63 8.79 -0.92
C PHE A 186 -1.26 9.30 -2.32
N SER A 187 -2.20 10.01 -2.96
CA SER A 187 -1.95 10.67 -4.24
C SER A 187 -1.32 12.02 -3.99
N LYS A 188 -0.12 12.23 -4.52
CA LYS A 188 0.53 13.55 -4.46
C LYS A 188 -0.14 14.53 -5.42
N LYS A 189 -0.65 14.01 -6.53
CA LYS A 189 -1.35 14.77 -7.56
C LYS A 189 -2.65 15.39 -7.04
N ASP A 190 -3.46 14.55 -6.41
CA ASP A 190 -4.78 14.93 -5.91
C ASP A 190 -4.73 15.39 -4.44
N ASP A 191 -3.56 15.26 -3.79
CA ASP A 191 -3.30 15.64 -2.41
C ASP A 191 -4.32 15.00 -1.43
N THR A 192 -4.61 13.72 -1.66
CA THR A 192 -5.68 12.97 -1.00
C THR A 192 -5.37 11.49 -0.94
N PHE A 193 -5.98 10.78 0.01
CA PHE A 193 -5.86 9.32 0.10
C PHE A 193 -6.90 8.62 -0.76
N HIS A 194 -6.46 7.68 -1.59
CA HIS A 194 -7.30 6.87 -2.47
C HIS A 194 -7.30 5.40 -2.07
N ILE A 195 -8.43 4.73 -2.28
CA ILE A 195 -8.54 3.27 -2.19
C ILE A 195 -9.22 2.76 -3.47
N PRO A 196 -8.58 1.87 -4.26
CA PRO A 196 -9.26 1.22 -5.36
C PRO A 196 -10.28 0.21 -4.84
N GLY A 197 -11.50 0.23 -5.36
CA GLY A 197 -12.50 -0.79 -5.04
C GLY A 197 -12.13 -2.13 -5.67
N SER A 198 -12.45 -3.22 -4.99
CA SER A 198 -12.34 -4.58 -5.51
C SER A 198 -12.98 -4.68 -6.90
N GLY A 199 -12.25 -5.29 -7.84
CA GLY A 199 -12.62 -5.33 -9.26
C GLY A 199 -12.07 -4.17 -10.07
N GLY A 200 -11.67 -3.07 -9.43
CA GLY A 200 -11.02 -1.91 -10.05
C GLY A 200 -11.97 -0.92 -10.72
N HIS A 201 -13.27 -1.01 -10.47
CA HIS A 201 -14.26 -0.15 -11.15
C HIS A 201 -14.57 1.14 -10.39
N LEU A 202 -14.14 1.25 -9.14
CA LEU A 202 -14.37 2.39 -8.27
C LEU A 202 -13.04 2.84 -7.67
N ILE A 203 -12.90 4.13 -7.42
CA ILE A 203 -11.91 4.70 -6.52
C ILE A 203 -12.68 5.49 -5.47
N GLY A 204 -12.38 5.27 -4.19
CA GLY A 204 -12.81 6.14 -3.11
C GLY A 204 -11.69 7.09 -2.74
N SER A 205 -12.01 8.37 -2.55
CA SER A 205 -11.05 9.41 -2.16
C SER A 205 -11.45 10.03 -0.83
N TRP A 206 -10.55 9.99 0.15
CA TRP A 206 -10.71 10.57 1.47
C TRP A 206 -9.81 11.78 1.61
N ASP A 207 -10.45 12.95 1.70
CA ASP A 207 -9.81 14.24 1.92
C ASP A 207 -10.08 14.67 3.37
N LEU A 208 -9.01 14.71 4.17
CA LEU A 208 -9.07 15.07 5.59
C LEU A 208 -9.35 16.56 5.83
N ARG A 209 -9.32 17.40 4.80
CA ARG A 209 -9.68 18.82 4.88
C ARG A 209 -11.18 19.05 4.82
N THR A 210 -11.95 18.02 4.46
CA THR A 210 -13.40 18.12 4.32
C THR A 210 -14.11 17.65 5.58
N ASP A 211 -15.04 18.48 6.09
CA ASP A 211 -15.77 18.24 7.34
C ASP A 211 -16.62 16.97 7.34
N ASN A 212 -17.03 16.48 6.16
CA ASN A 212 -18.01 15.41 6.06
C ASN A 212 -17.40 14.01 6.02
N HIS A 213 -16.06 13.87 5.97
CA HIS A 213 -15.29 12.60 5.95
C HIS A 213 -15.80 11.48 5.00
N ASN A 214 -16.76 11.81 4.14
CA ASN A 214 -17.42 10.93 3.21
C ASN A 214 -16.55 10.84 1.96
N PRO A 215 -16.24 9.63 1.48
CA PRO A 215 -15.38 9.51 0.33
C PRO A 215 -16.06 10.06 -0.92
N LYS A 216 -15.29 10.78 -1.74
CA LYS A 216 -15.68 11.01 -3.13
C LYS A 216 -15.52 9.70 -3.88
N ILE A 217 -16.60 9.20 -4.48
CA ILE A 217 -16.58 7.95 -5.23
C ILE A 217 -16.49 8.26 -6.72
N GLN A 218 -15.39 7.83 -7.33
CA GLN A 218 -15.15 7.92 -8.76
C GLN A 218 -15.38 6.56 -9.41
N ARG A 219 -16.13 6.54 -10.51
CA ARG A 219 -16.36 5.33 -11.31
C ARG A 219 -15.46 5.31 -12.54
N LEU A 220 -14.70 4.22 -12.66
CA LEU A 220 -13.77 3.99 -13.75
C LEU A 220 -14.45 3.23 -14.89
N ARG A 221 -14.19 3.65 -16.13
CA ARG A 221 -14.63 2.94 -17.34
C ARG A 221 -13.41 2.58 -18.17
N PHE A 222 -13.17 1.28 -18.31
CA PHE A 222 -12.09 0.75 -19.12
C PHE A 222 -12.47 0.76 -20.60
N LYS A 223 -11.59 1.28 -21.45
CA LYS A 223 -11.69 1.16 -22.91
C LYS A 223 -10.60 0.20 -23.41
N ASN A 224 -10.86 -0.42 -24.56
CA ASN A 224 -9.92 -1.28 -25.27
C ASN A 224 -9.39 -2.47 -24.44
N LEU A 225 -10.28 -3.07 -23.63
CA LEU A 225 -9.94 -4.27 -22.87
C LEU A 225 -9.30 -5.31 -23.81
N PRO A 226 -8.13 -5.85 -23.46
CA PRO A 226 -7.45 -6.81 -24.32
C PRO A 226 -8.33 -8.06 -24.48
N LYS A 227 -8.48 -8.53 -25.72
CA LYS A 227 -9.10 -9.84 -25.97
C LYS A 227 -8.19 -10.92 -25.39
N MET A 228 -8.75 -11.78 -24.55
CA MET A 228 -8.02 -12.88 -23.92
C MET A 228 -8.48 -14.20 -24.54
N SER A 229 -7.58 -15.19 -24.58
CA SER A 229 -7.99 -16.56 -24.90
C SER A 229 -8.71 -17.18 -23.71
N LYS A 230 -9.61 -18.14 -23.96
CA LYS A 230 -10.35 -18.84 -22.91
C LYS A 230 -9.44 -19.44 -21.82
N THR A 231 -8.34 -20.07 -22.23
CA THR A 231 -7.34 -20.64 -21.30
C THR A 231 -6.70 -19.57 -20.40
N LYS A 232 -6.50 -18.36 -20.91
CA LYS A 232 -5.94 -17.25 -20.12
C LYS A 232 -6.97 -16.68 -19.15
N GLU A 233 -8.24 -16.62 -19.55
CA GLU A 233 -9.33 -16.23 -18.65
C GLU A 233 -9.44 -17.24 -17.49
N GLU A 234 -9.50 -18.53 -17.80
CA GLU A 234 -9.54 -19.61 -16.80
C GLU A 234 -8.35 -19.55 -15.82
N LEU A 235 -7.14 -19.25 -16.33
CA LEU A 235 -5.94 -19.07 -15.50
C LEU A 235 -6.05 -17.85 -14.57
N LEU A 236 -6.60 -16.73 -15.04
CA LEU A 236 -6.71 -15.52 -14.23
C LEU A 236 -7.85 -15.64 -13.19
N ASP A 237 -8.91 -16.35 -13.53
CA ASP A 237 -10.05 -16.59 -12.64
C ASP A 237 -9.67 -17.51 -11.46
N SER A 238 -8.65 -18.38 -11.62
CA SER A 238 -8.11 -19.18 -10.52
C SER A 238 -7.13 -18.44 -9.62
N CYS A 239 -6.68 -17.24 -10.00
CA CYS A 239 -5.70 -16.46 -9.25
C CYS A 239 -6.34 -15.60 -8.17
N PHE A 240 -5.59 -15.37 -7.08
CA PHE A 240 -5.85 -14.26 -6.18
C PHE A 240 -5.58 -12.94 -6.91
N LYS A 241 -6.55 -12.03 -6.85
CA LYS A 241 -6.49 -10.76 -7.55
C LYS A 241 -6.49 -9.60 -6.54
N SER A 242 -5.63 -8.63 -6.76
CA SER A 242 -5.58 -7.38 -5.99
C SER A 242 -5.46 -6.17 -6.91
N GLU A 243 -6.06 -5.07 -6.49
CA GLU A 243 -5.99 -3.78 -7.16
C GLU A 243 -5.06 -2.82 -6.42
N HIS A 244 -4.17 -2.16 -7.17
CA HIS A 244 -3.23 -1.18 -6.64
C HIS A 244 -3.30 0.08 -7.51
N LEU A 245 -3.21 1.25 -6.87
CA LEU A 245 -3.03 2.52 -7.58
C LEU A 245 -1.55 2.89 -7.52
N VAL A 246 -0.99 3.32 -8.64
CA VAL A 246 0.41 3.70 -8.76
C VAL A 246 0.51 5.02 -9.50
N GLU A 247 1.28 5.96 -8.97
CA GLU A 247 1.50 7.27 -9.61
C GLU A 247 2.91 7.38 -10.15
N SER A 248 3.00 7.88 -11.39
CA SER A 248 4.26 8.25 -12.01
C SER A 248 4.62 9.68 -11.62
N ARG A 249 5.73 9.85 -10.91
CA ARG A 249 6.22 11.19 -10.52
C ARG A 249 6.66 12.03 -11.72
N THR A 250 7.04 11.40 -12.83
CA THR A 250 7.57 12.09 -14.01
C THR A 250 6.48 12.49 -15.00
N THR A 251 5.40 11.70 -15.09
CA THR A 251 4.30 11.95 -16.04
C THR A 251 3.03 12.46 -15.37
N ASP A 252 2.97 12.46 -14.04
CA ASP A 252 1.76 12.79 -13.27
C ASP A 252 0.54 11.90 -13.65
N GLU A 253 0.83 10.72 -14.20
CA GLU A 253 -0.17 9.73 -14.56
C GLU A 253 -0.41 8.77 -13.39
N THR A 254 -1.69 8.48 -13.14
CA THR A 254 -2.12 7.47 -12.17
C THR A 254 -2.58 6.23 -12.93
N PHE A 255 -2.00 5.09 -12.58
CA PHE A 255 -2.29 3.79 -13.16
C PHE A 255 -3.05 2.92 -12.15
N LEU A 256 -4.02 2.17 -12.63
CA LEU A 256 -4.62 1.08 -11.89
C LEU A 256 -3.96 -0.24 -12.31
N VAL A 257 -3.31 -0.90 -11.37
CA VAL A 257 -2.66 -2.19 -11.57
C VAL A 257 -3.52 -3.29 -10.97
N LYS A 258 -3.93 -4.25 -11.81
CA LYS A 258 -4.52 -5.51 -11.35
C LYS A 258 -3.44 -6.58 -11.29
N TRP A 259 -3.17 -7.08 -10.10
CA TRP A 259 -2.13 -8.05 -9.83
C TRP A 259 -2.74 -9.43 -9.51
N TYR A 260 -2.41 -10.41 -10.35
CA TYR A 260 -2.89 -11.78 -10.28
C TYR A 260 -1.78 -12.68 -9.76
N ARG A 261 -2.04 -13.39 -8.65
CA ARG A 261 -1.08 -14.24 -7.95
C ARG A 261 -1.69 -15.61 -7.65
N GLU A 262 -0.87 -16.63 -7.67
CA GLU A 262 -1.26 -18.00 -7.32
C GLU A 262 -0.42 -18.52 -6.16
N ALA A 263 -1.00 -19.33 -5.28
CA ALA A 263 -0.27 -20.01 -4.22
C ALA A 263 0.62 -21.13 -4.78
N CYS A 264 1.88 -21.18 -4.34
CA CYS A 264 2.76 -22.30 -4.67
C CYS A 264 2.45 -23.50 -3.77
N TRP A 265 2.03 -24.62 -4.36
CA TRP A 265 1.61 -25.84 -3.64
C TRP A 265 2.71 -26.54 -2.80
N ARG A 266 3.98 -26.13 -2.90
CA ARG A 266 5.11 -26.76 -2.19
C ARG A 266 5.47 -26.03 -0.89
N GLY A 267 4.58 -26.07 0.10
CA GLY A 267 4.93 -25.86 1.52
C GLY A 267 5.50 -24.51 1.93
N MET A 268 5.47 -23.49 1.07
CA MET A 268 5.84 -22.11 1.41
C MET A 268 4.67 -21.18 1.07
N THR A 269 4.40 -20.22 1.95
CA THR A 269 3.45 -19.09 1.80
C THR A 269 3.82 -18.10 0.68
N LYS A 270 4.58 -18.53 -0.33
CA LYS A 270 5.02 -17.69 -1.44
C LYS A 270 4.00 -17.69 -2.57
N LEU A 271 3.33 -16.55 -2.73
CA LEU A 271 2.45 -16.25 -3.87
C LEU A 271 3.28 -15.85 -5.10
N LYS A 272 3.13 -16.58 -6.21
CA LYS A 272 3.79 -16.29 -7.49
C LYS A 272 2.93 -15.38 -8.36
N THR A 273 3.53 -14.32 -8.90
CA THR A 273 2.88 -13.47 -9.91
C THR A 273 2.61 -14.26 -11.18
N LYS A 274 1.36 -14.24 -11.66
CA LYS A 274 0.94 -14.84 -12.93
C LYS A 274 0.68 -13.81 -14.01
N ALA A 275 0.11 -12.67 -13.63
CA ALA A 275 -0.11 -11.56 -14.53
C ALA A 275 -0.18 -10.22 -13.81
N LEU A 276 0.16 -9.17 -14.55
CA LEU A 276 -0.11 -7.78 -14.22
C LEU A 276 -0.89 -7.19 -15.38
N MET A 277 -1.99 -6.49 -15.08
CA MET A 277 -2.69 -5.68 -16.07
C MET A 277 -2.66 -4.23 -15.59
N VAL A 278 -2.22 -3.33 -16.47
CA VAL A 278 -2.09 -1.91 -16.16
C VAL A 278 -3.11 -1.16 -16.98
N PHE A 279 -3.90 -0.33 -16.30
CA PHE A 279 -4.92 0.52 -16.88
C PHE A 279 -4.55 1.97 -16.61
#